data_AF-A0A535D752-F1
#
_entry.id   AF-A0A535D752-F1
#
_cell.length_a   1.000
_cell.length_b   1.000
_cell.length_c   1.000
_cell.angle_alpha   90.00
_cell.angle_beta   90.00
_cell.angle_gamma   90.00
#
_symmetry.space_group_name_H-M   'P 1'
#
loop_
_entity.id
_entity.type
_entity.pdbx_description
1 polymer ?
#
loop_
_entity_poly.entity_id
_entity_poly.type
_entity_poly.pdbx_seq_one_letter_code
_entity_poly.pdbx_strand_id
1 'polypeptide(L)'
;MIATIVFELVKDLDFEAAALFAWILAGLWWFRHHFAADSDPRRLRWGLAVLLAGVATAVVYAIAGAAILEDQLQPEFGIVTTLESLAAAFAGSPTTYRALTERASWFLGSLPIVSYALVIVALTQLLRPVIAPRAAASERERVHQLLNRWGRNYISHLAAQGGASYHWIGDDTCVAYTVRGRTALALGDPIGPPEKIQPAAQDFVALCDRQDWIAAFYQADESALYRSLGLTLVTIGAEALLRPADFTLGGKKRADLRYALHRNEKAGVRFV
;
A
#
# COMPACT_ATOMS: atom_id res chain seq x y z
N MET A 1 6.47 -22.40 -8.08
CA MET A 1 6.42 -22.47 -9.55
C MET A 1 7.51 -23.36 -10.11
N ILE A 2 8.82 -23.02 -10.05
CA ILE A 2 9.88 -23.94 -10.53
C ILE A 2 9.86 -25.28 -9.78
N ALA A 3 9.75 -25.26 -8.45
CA ALA A 3 9.62 -26.49 -7.65
C ALA A 3 8.32 -27.27 -7.95
N THR A 4 7.27 -26.58 -8.36
CA THR A 4 5.95 -27.17 -8.69
C THR A 4 6.01 -27.86 -10.06
N ILE A 5 6.65 -27.23 -11.05
CA ILE A 5 6.93 -27.79 -12.38
C ILE A 5 7.78 -29.05 -12.25
N VAL A 6 8.85 -29.00 -11.42
CA VAL A 6 9.70 -30.17 -11.18
C VAL A 6 8.93 -31.29 -10.46
N PHE A 7 8.03 -30.94 -9.53
CA PHE A 7 7.23 -31.92 -8.80
C PHE A 7 6.20 -32.63 -9.68
N GLU A 8 5.46 -31.91 -10.54
CA GLU A 8 4.51 -32.53 -11.47
C GLU A 8 5.19 -33.37 -12.55
N LEU A 9 6.35 -32.93 -13.05
CA LEU A 9 7.12 -33.69 -14.04
C LEU A 9 7.63 -35.03 -13.49
N VAL A 10 7.92 -35.08 -12.19
CA VAL A 10 8.46 -36.27 -11.50
C VAL A 10 7.35 -37.20 -11.00
N LYS A 11 6.17 -36.66 -10.65
CA LYS A 11 5.14 -37.45 -9.97
C LYS A 11 4.19 -38.19 -10.92
N ASP A 12 3.78 -37.58 -12.03
CA ASP A 12 2.72 -38.16 -12.90
C ASP A 12 2.97 -38.03 -14.42
N LEU A 13 4.11 -37.47 -14.88
CA LEU A 13 4.36 -37.21 -16.33
C LEU A 13 3.22 -36.40 -16.99
N ASP A 14 2.57 -35.51 -16.24
CA ASP A 14 1.46 -34.71 -16.72
C ASP A 14 1.99 -33.49 -17.50
N PHE A 15 2.29 -33.71 -18.77
CA PHE A 15 2.93 -32.72 -19.65
C PHE A 15 2.06 -31.48 -19.89
N GLU A 16 0.73 -31.59 -19.80
CA GLU A 16 -0.19 -30.46 -20.00
C GLU A 16 -0.09 -29.44 -18.87
N ALA A 17 -0.11 -29.92 -17.62
CA ALA A 17 0.01 -29.06 -16.44
C ALA A 17 1.39 -28.38 -16.39
N ALA A 18 2.46 -29.15 -16.63
CA ALA A 18 3.83 -28.61 -16.69
C ALA A 18 4.00 -27.57 -17.81
N ALA A 19 3.43 -27.78 -18.99
CA ALA A 19 3.47 -26.82 -20.11
C ALA A 19 2.69 -25.55 -19.80
N LEU A 20 1.52 -25.66 -19.16
CA LEU A 20 0.73 -24.50 -18.72
C LEU A 20 1.50 -23.67 -17.69
N PHE A 21 2.10 -24.30 -16.69
CA PHE A 21 2.91 -23.58 -15.70
C PHE A 21 4.15 -22.95 -16.31
N ALA A 22 4.83 -23.63 -17.23
CA ALA A 22 5.96 -23.05 -17.96
C ALA A 22 5.54 -21.86 -18.82
N TRP A 23 4.37 -21.92 -19.46
CA TRP A 23 3.81 -20.82 -20.24
C TRP A 23 3.43 -19.62 -19.37
N ILE A 24 2.80 -19.84 -18.22
CA ILE A 24 2.52 -18.79 -17.23
C ILE A 24 3.83 -18.15 -16.73
N LEU A 25 4.85 -18.96 -16.43
CA LEU A 25 6.13 -18.49 -15.93
C LEU A 25 6.89 -17.68 -16.99
N ALA A 26 6.85 -18.12 -18.26
CA ALA A 26 7.37 -17.37 -19.39
C ALA A 26 6.61 -16.04 -19.59
N GLY A 27 5.29 -16.05 -19.46
CA GLY A 27 4.46 -14.85 -19.49
C GLY A 27 4.82 -13.88 -18.36
N LEU A 28 4.91 -14.35 -17.12
CA LEU A 28 5.30 -13.52 -15.97
C LEU A 28 6.73 -12.98 -16.10
N TRP A 29 7.66 -13.77 -16.66
CA TRP A 29 9.01 -13.30 -16.92
C TRP A 29 9.06 -12.26 -18.03
N TRP A 30 8.27 -12.44 -19.11
CA TRP A 30 8.14 -11.47 -20.19
C TRP A 30 7.53 -10.15 -19.69
N PHE A 31 6.49 -10.24 -18.87
CA PHE A 31 5.82 -9.08 -18.26
C PHE A 31 6.48 -8.60 -16.97
N ARG A 32 7.65 -9.13 -16.56
CA ARG A 32 8.31 -8.75 -15.29
C ARG A 32 8.58 -7.25 -15.18
N HIS A 33 8.77 -6.57 -16.31
CA HIS A 33 8.98 -5.13 -16.37
C HIS A 33 7.72 -4.32 -16.02
N HIS A 34 6.53 -4.92 -16.09
CA HIS A 34 5.27 -4.33 -15.63
C HIS A 34 5.00 -4.60 -14.14
N PHE A 35 5.78 -5.48 -13.49
CA PHE A 35 5.65 -5.85 -12.08
C PHE A 35 6.83 -5.31 -11.27
N ALA A 36 7.21 -4.05 -11.47
CA ALA A 36 8.33 -3.40 -10.78
C ALA A 36 7.96 -2.84 -9.39
N ALA A 37 6.85 -3.31 -8.81
CA ALA A 37 6.40 -2.91 -7.48
C ALA A 37 7.26 -3.58 -6.40
N ASP A 38 8.11 -2.82 -5.73
CA ASP A 38 8.81 -3.25 -4.53
C ASP A 38 7.78 -3.63 -3.46
N SER A 39 7.81 -4.91 -3.07
CA SER A 39 6.99 -5.41 -1.97
C SER A 39 7.56 -4.89 -0.66
N ASP A 40 6.78 -4.14 0.13
CA ASP A 40 7.19 -3.69 1.48
C ASP A 40 7.62 -4.91 2.31
N PRO A 41 8.92 -5.03 2.67
CA PRO A 41 9.46 -6.24 3.30
C PRO A 41 8.84 -6.50 4.68
N ARG A 42 8.34 -5.47 5.37
CA ARG A 42 7.62 -5.66 6.64
C ARG A 42 6.25 -6.30 6.40
N ARG A 43 5.53 -5.87 5.38
CA ARG A 43 4.21 -6.42 5.04
C ARG A 43 4.32 -7.80 4.43
N LEU A 44 5.35 -8.07 3.63
CA LEU A 44 5.64 -9.42 3.15
C LEU A 44 5.83 -10.40 4.32
N ARG A 45 6.57 -9.98 5.37
CA ARG A 45 6.74 -10.79 6.59
C ARG A 45 5.42 -11.00 7.34
N TRP A 46 4.57 -9.99 7.43
CA TRP A 46 3.23 -10.12 8.03
C TRP A 46 2.31 -11.02 7.21
N GLY A 47 2.28 -10.86 5.88
CA GLY A 47 1.52 -11.70 4.96
C GLY A 47 1.99 -13.16 5.03
N LEU A 48 3.31 -13.39 5.08
CA LEU A 48 3.89 -14.70 5.31
C LEU A 48 3.53 -15.27 6.69
N ALA A 49 3.55 -14.45 7.74
CA ALA A 49 3.15 -14.87 9.08
C ALA A 49 1.66 -15.27 9.12
N VAL A 50 0.78 -14.52 8.45
CA VAL A 50 -0.65 -14.85 8.32
C VAL A 50 -0.85 -16.13 7.50
N LEU A 51 -0.10 -16.31 6.42
CA LEU A 51 -0.11 -17.54 5.63
C LEU A 51 0.30 -18.74 6.48
N LEU A 52 1.43 -18.65 7.20
CA LEU A 52 1.92 -19.71 8.08
C LEU A 52 0.95 -20.02 9.21
N ALA A 53 0.35 -18.99 9.83
CA ALA A 53 -0.68 -19.16 10.85
C ALA A 53 -1.95 -19.82 10.28
N GLY A 54 -2.36 -19.46 9.07
CA GLY A 54 -3.46 -20.10 8.36
C GLY A 54 -3.19 -21.59 8.10
N VAL A 55 -2.03 -21.92 7.54
CA VAL A 55 -1.61 -23.32 7.32
C VAL A 55 -1.57 -24.10 8.64
N ALA A 56 -0.99 -23.53 9.69
CA ALA A 56 -0.96 -24.17 11.01
C ALA A 56 -2.38 -24.41 11.55
N THR A 57 -3.30 -23.47 11.36
CA THR A 57 -4.70 -23.61 11.79
C THR A 57 -5.41 -24.72 11.01
N ALA A 58 -5.18 -24.85 9.69
CA ALA A 58 -5.74 -25.93 8.88
C ALA A 58 -5.22 -27.30 9.33
N VAL A 59 -3.92 -27.41 9.62
CA VAL A 59 -3.30 -28.64 10.11
C VAL A 59 -3.86 -29.02 11.47
N VAL A 60 -3.96 -28.07 12.40
CA VAL A 60 -4.55 -28.31 13.72
C VAL A 60 -6.01 -28.74 13.60
N TYR A 61 -6.79 -28.10 12.74
CA TYR A 61 -8.18 -28.47 12.46
C TYR A 61 -8.29 -29.91 11.92
N ALA A 62 -7.45 -30.28 10.95
CA ALA A 62 -7.45 -31.61 10.36
C ALA A 62 -7.05 -32.68 11.38
N ILE A 63 -5.99 -32.45 12.16
CA ILE A 63 -5.51 -33.37 13.19
C ILE A 63 -6.55 -33.52 14.31
N ALA A 64 -7.06 -32.41 14.84
CA ALA A 64 -8.05 -32.46 15.91
C ALA A 64 -9.36 -33.13 15.45
N GLY A 65 -9.83 -32.80 14.25
CA GLY A 65 -11.03 -33.41 13.68
C GLY A 65 -10.87 -34.92 13.44
N ALA A 66 -9.72 -35.34 12.90
CA ALA A 66 -9.43 -36.75 12.67
C ALA A 66 -9.25 -37.54 13.99
N ALA A 67 -8.64 -36.93 15.02
CA ALA A 67 -8.50 -37.56 16.33
C ALA A 67 -9.84 -37.68 17.09
N ILE A 68 -10.73 -36.68 16.98
CA ILE A 68 -12.07 -36.74 17.60
C ILE A 68 -12.96 -37.77 16.90
N LEU A 69 -12.75 -37.98 15.59
CA LEU A 69 -13.55 -38.87 14.75
C LEU A 69 -12.81 -40.18 14.42
N GLU A 70 -11.81 -40.56 15.22
CA GLU A 70 -10.95 -41.73 14.97
C GLU A 70 -11.79 -43.01 14.80
N ASP A 71 -12.76 -43.26 15.68
CA ASP A 71 -13.67 -44.41 15.62
C ASP A 71 -14.62 -44.40 14.40
N GLN A 72 -14.66 -43.30 13.65
CA GLN A 72 -15.61 -43.04 12.56
C GLN A 72 -14.91 -42.85 11.20
N LEU A 73 -13.59 -43.06 11.14
CA LEU A 73 -12.76 -42.93 9.95
C LEU A 73 -12.02 -44.24 9.68
N GLN A 74 -11.85 -44.59 8.41
CA GLN A 74 -10.93 -45.66 7.99
C GLN A 74 -9.94 -45.14 6.95
N PRO A 75 -8.63 -45.44 7.06
CA PRO A 75 -7.94 -46.19 8.14
C PRO A 75 -7.96 -45.46 9.51
N GLU A 76 -7.48 -46.13 10.57
CA GLU A 76 -7.33 -45.52 11.91
C GLU A 76 -6.50 -44.23 11.86
N PHE A 77 -6.66 -43.39 12.89
CA PHE A 77 -6.02 -42.09 12.94
C PHE A 77 -4.49 -42.21 12.80
N GLY A 78 -3.96 -41.47 11.83
CA GLY A 78 -2.53 -41.30 11.65
C GLY A 78 -2.22 -39.84 11.34
N ILE A 79 -1.13 -39.31 11.92
CA ILE A 79 -0.70 -37.94 11.62
C ILE A 79 -0.35 -37.83 10.14
N VAL A 80 0.35 -38.82 9.59
CA VAL A 80 0.75 -38.86 8.17
C VAL A 80 -0.48 -38.96 7.25
N THR A 81 -1.40 -39.88 7.53
CA THR A 81 -2.64 -40.06 6.75
C THR A 81 -3.55 -38.83 6.80
N THR A 82 -3.53 -38.09 7.92
CA THR A 82 -4.24 -36.82 8.06
C THR A 82 -3.61 -35.70 7.22
N LEU A 83 -2.28 -35.60 7.21
CA LEU A 83 -1.59 -34.64 6.34
C LEU A 83 -1.78 -34.97 4.86
N GLU A 84 -1.76 -36.25 4.49
CA GLU A 84 -2.08 -36.70 3.13
C GLU A 84 -3.53 -36.37 2.75
N SER A 85 -4.48 -36.58 3.66
CA SER A 85 -5.89 -36.23 3.43
C SER A 85 -6.10 -34.72 3.29
N LEU A 86 -5.38 -33.91 4.08
CA LEU A 86 -5.39 -32.46 3.95
C LEU A 86 -4.80 -32.00 2.61
N ALA A 87 -3.69 -32.61 2.18
CA ALA A 87 -3.07 -32.33 0.90
C ALA A 87 -3.97 -32.75 -0.28
N ALA A 88 -4.62 -33.91 -0.19
CA ALA A 88 -5.59 -34.40 -1.16
C ALA A 88 -6.81 -33.47 -1.25
N ALA A 89 -7.39 -33.09 -0.10
CA ALA A 89 -8.48 -32.13 -0.05
C ALA A 89 -8.10 -30.79 -0.67
N PHE A 90 -6.87 -30.32 -0.47
CA PHE A 90 -6.37 -29.11 -1.11
C PHE A 90 -6.27 -29.23 -2.64
N ALA A 91 -5.81 -30.39 -3.12
CA ALA A 91 -5.71 -30.72 -4.54
C ALA A 91 -7.08 -31.01 -5.20
N GLY A 92 -8.17 -31.01 -4.43
CA GLY A 92 -9.49 -31.41 -4.91
C GLY A 92 -9.62 -32.91 -5.20
N SER A 93 -8.68 -33.73 -4.70
CA SER A 93 -8.71 -35.19 -4.83
C SER A 93 -9.44 -35.82 -3.63
N PRO A 94 -9.95 -37.05 -3.79
CA PRO A 94 -10.61 -37.77 -2.70
C PRO A 94 -9.67 -37.93 -1.49
N THR A 95 -10.18 -37.69 -0.29
CA THR A 95 -9.41 -37.85 0.96
C THR A 95 -8.99 -39.29 1.17
N THR A 96 -7.82 -39.52 1.79
CA THR A 96 -7.33 -40.86 2.13
C THR A 96 -8.26 -41.56 3.13
N TYR A 97 -8.92 -40.79 3.99
CA TYR A 97 -9.95 -41.32 4.88
C TYR A 97 -11.27 -41.60 4.16
N ARG A 98 -11.91 -42.71 4.54
CA ARG A 98 -13.31 -43.03 4.29
C ARG A 98 -14.13 -42.75 5.54
N ALA A 99 -15.20 -41.98 5.39
CA ALA A 99 -16.16 -41.72 6.47
C ALA A 99 -17.09 -42.93 6.69
N LEU A 100 -17.21 -43.38 7.94
CA LEU A 100 -18.17 -44.41 8.34
C LEU A 100 -19.51 -43.83 8.79
N THR A 101 -19.56 -42.54 9.13
CA THR A 101 -20.73 -41.83 9.63
C THR A 101 -20.99 -40.55 8.84
N GLU A 102 -22.22 -40.02 8.93
CA GLU A 102 -22.59 -38.75 8.33
C GLU A 102 -21.74 -37.58 8.88
N ARG A 103 -21.41 -37.61 10.18
CA ARG A 103 -20.55 -36.61 10.83
C ARG A 103 -19.13 -36.62 10.26
N ALA A 104 -18.54 -37.80 10.09
CA ALA A 104 -17.23 -37.95 9.48
C ALA A 104 -17.24 -37.49 8.00
N SER A 105 -18.33 -37.76 7.28
CA SER A 105 -18.47 -37.32 5.89
C SER A 105 -18.54 -35.79 5.77
N TRP A 106 -19.25 -35.13 6.69
CA TRP A 106 -19.33 -33.68 6.74
C TRP A 106 -17.98 -33.05 7.09
N PHE A 107 -17.23 -33.65 8.02
CA PHE A 107 -15.86 -33.22 8.34
C PHE A 107 -14.90 -33.34 7.14
N LEU A 108 -14.90 -34.49 6.44
CA LEU A 108 -14.06 -34.63 5.25
C LEU A 108 -14.47 -33.63 4.16
N GLY A 109 -15.76 -33.34 4.02
CA GLY A 109 -16.28 -32.32 3.11
C GLY A 109 -15.93 -30.88 3.49
N SER A 110 -15.68 -30.57 4.76
CA SER A 110 -15.30 -29.23 5.22
C SER A 110 -13.80 -28.93 5.04
N LEU A 111 -12.93 -29.96 5.00
CA LEU A 111 -11.49 -29.80 4.79
C LEU A 111 -11.12 -28.95 3.55
N PRO A 112 -11.65 -29.21 2.34
CA PRO A 112 -11.33 -28.36 1.18
C PRO A 112 -11.84 -26.93 1.36
N ILE A 113 -13.04 -26.75 1.93
CA ILE A 113 -13.64 -25.43 2.14
C ILE A 113 -12.78 -24.57 3.08
N VAL A 114 -12.36 -25.15 4.22
CA VAL A 114 -11.50 -24.46 5.20
C VAL A 114 -10.14 -24.13 4.60
N SER A 115 -9.53 -25.09 3.89
CA SER A 115 -8.25 -24.90 3.20
C SER A 115 -8.29 -23.78 2.17
N TYR A 116 -9.30 -23.76 1.29
CA TYR A 116 -9.45 -22.70 0.28
C TYR A 116 -9.76 -21.34 0.90
N ALA A 117 -10.60 -21.29 1.92
CA ALA A 117 -10.88 -20.04 2.64
C ALA A 117 -9.59 -19.44 3.22
N LEU A 118 -8.73 -20.26 3.83
CA LEU A 118 -7.45 -19.81 4.38
C LEU A 118 -6.47 -19.33 3.30
N VAL A 119 -6.41 -20.02 2.15
CA VAL A 119 -5.61 -19.56 1.01
C VAL A 119 -6.13 -18.24 0.46
N ILE A 120 -7.45 -18.06 0.32
CA ILE A 120 -8.04 -16.79 -0.11
C ILE A 120 -7.71 -15.67 0.88
N VAL A 121 -7.81 -15.92 2.19
CA VAL A 121 -7.42 -14.94 3.22
C VAL A 121 -5.93 -14.60 3.12
N ALA A 122 -5.06 -15.59 2.94
CA ALA A 122 -3.64 -15.35 2.77
C ALA A 122 -3.32 -14.57 1.49
N LEU A 123 -3.94 -14.93 0.36
CA LEU A 123 -3.79 -14.23 -0.91
C LEU A 123 -4.27 -12.79 -0.82
N THR A 124 -5.43 -12.53 -0.22
CA THR A 124 -5.94 -11.16 -0.05
C THR A 124 -5.03 -10.31 0.83
N GLN A 125 -4.39 -10.89 1.84
CA GLN A 125 -3.43 -10.18 2.68
C GLN A 125 -2.08 -9.96 1.98
N LEU A 126 -1.64 -10.90 1.14
CA LEU A 126 -0.43 -10.79 0.35
C LEU A 126 -0.58 -9.78 -0.80
N LEU A 127 -1.78 -9.70 -1.39
CA LEU A 127 -2.12 -8.79 -2.48
C LEU A 127 -2.63 -7.41 -1.99
N ARG A 128 -2.66 -7.17 -0.67
CA ARG A 128 -3.09 -5.87 -0.15
C ARG A 128 -2.11 -4.78 -0.59
N PRO A 129 -2.60 -3.64 -1.12
CA PRO A 129 -1.73 -2.58 -1.63
C PRO A 129 -0.81 -2.04 -0.55
N VAL A 130 0.41 -1.68 -0.94
CA VAL A 130 1.39 -1.01 -0.07
C VAL A 130 0.82 0.37 0.28
N ILE A 131 0.38 0.53 1.52
CA ILE A 131 -0.01 1.84 2.06
C ILE A 131 1.25 2.44 2.69
N ALA A 132 1.65 3.63 2.25
CA ALA A 132 2.77 4.36 2.83
C ALA A 132 2.64 4.43 4.36
N PRO A 133 3.71 4.13 5.12
CA PRO A 133 3.70 4.28 6.57
C PRO A 133 3.41 5.73 6.94
N ARG A 134 2.54 5.95 7.93
CA ARG A 134 2.38 7.29 8.53
C ARG A 134 3.68 7.67 9.26
N ALA A 135 4.12 8.91 9.06
CA ALA A 135 5.35 9.42 9.66
C ALA A 135 5.28 9.40 11.19
N ALA A 136 6.42 9.10 11.83
CA ALA A 136 6.56 9.14 13.27
C ALA A 136 6.54 10.60 13.78
N ALA A 137 6.22 10.80 15.06
CA ALA A 137 6.18 12.13 15.65
C ALA A 137 7.54 12.87 15.56
N SER A 138 8.66 12.14 15.66
CA SER A 138 10.02 12.69 15.53
C SER A 138 10.31 13.26 14.14
N GLU A 139 9.70 12.71 13.09
CA GLU A 139 9.89 13.23 11.73
C GLU A 139 9.18 14.57 11.54
N ARG A 140 8.09 14.83 12.27
CA ARG A 140 7.34 16.09 12.17
C ARG A 140 8.16 17.27 12.65
N GLU A 141 8.90 17.10 13.75
CA GLU A 141 9.79 18.13 14.28
C GLU A 141 10.90 18.46 13.28
N ARG A 142 11.47 17.43 12.63
CA ARG A 142 12.46 17.60 11.56
C ARG A 142 11.90 18.40 10.39
N VAL A 143 10.67 18.11 9.95
CA VAL A 143 9.99 18.87 8.89
C VAL A 143 9.72 20.31 9.33
N HIS A 144 9.31 20.53 10.58
CA HIS A 144 9.09 21.88 11.10
C HIS A 144 10.37 22.73 11.06
N GLN A 145 11.51 22.15 11.46
CA GLN A 145 12.82 22.80 11.35
C GLN A 145 13.22 23.07 9.90
N LEU A 146 12.93 22.12 9.00
CA LEU A 146 13.18 22.29 7.58
C LEU A 146 12.34 23.41 6.97
N LEU A 147 11.07 23.50 7.33
CA LEU A 147 10.14 24.55 6.90
C LEU A 147 10.58 25.93 7.39
N ASN A 148 11.10 26.04 8.61
CA ASN A 148 11.63 27.33 9.10
C ASN A 148 12.83 27.82 8.28
N ARG A 149 13.59 26.91 7.66
CA ARG A 149 14.78 27.25 6.87
C ARG A 149 14.49 27.42 5.38
N TRP A 150 13.65 26.56 4.82
CA TRP A 150 13.43 26.42 3.38
C TRP A 150 11.96 26.44 2.97
N GLY A 151 11.03 26.70 3.90
CA GLY A 151 9.62 26.84 3.60
C GLY A 151 9.38 28.02 2.66
N ARG A 152 8.90 27.75 1.46
CA ARG A 152 8.64 28.76 0.42
C ARG A 152 7.16 28.89 0.07
N ASN A 153 6.40 27.80 0.10
CA ASN A 153 5.02 27.82 -0.35
C ASN A 153 4.08 28.01 0.84
N TYR A 154 2.99 28.74 0.62
CA TYR A 154 1.96 29.03 1.63
C TYR A 154 1.32 27.76 2.19
N ILE A 155 1.29 26.65 1.43
CA ILE A 155 0.82 25.35 1.90
C ILE A 155 1.87 24.48 2.58
N SER A 156 3.16 24.82 2.51
CA SER A 156 4.22 23.93 3.03
C SER A 156 4.06 23.68 4.54
N HIS A 157 3.47 24.62 5.29
CA HIS A 157 3.17 24.44 6.72
C HIS A 157 2.22 23.26 7.01
N LEU A 158 1.34 22.90 6.07
CA LEU A 158 0.44 21.76 6.19
C LEU A 158 1.19 20.43 6.20
N ALA A 159 2.42 20.39 5.66
CA ALA A 159 3.28 19.21 5.74
C ALA A 159 3.58 18.82 7.20
N ALA A 160 3.61 19.78 8.14
CA ALA A 160 3.89 19.54 9.55
C ALA A 160 2.66 19.08 10.36
N GLN A 161 1.44 19.20 9.84
CA GLN A 161 0.19 18.95 10.60
C GLN A 161 -0.16 17.46 10.82
N GLY A 162 0.73 16.53 10.41
CA GLY A 162 0.71 15.14 10.90
C GLY A 162 -0.10 14.12 10.10
N GLY A 163 -0.56 14.48 8.90
CA GLY A 163 -1.25 13.57 7.97
C GLY A 163 -0.36 12.95 6.88
N ALA A 164 0.85 13.47 6.69
CA ALA A 164 1.75 13.09 5.61
C ALA A 164 2.77 12.02 6.02
N SER A 165 3.21 11.26 5.03
CA SER A 165 4.48 10.53 4.99
C SER A 165 5.55 11.45 4.41
N TYR A 166 6.82 11.21 4.75
CA TYR A 166 7.93 12.02 4.26
C TYR A 166 8.92 11.15 3.49
N HIS A 167 9.27 11.59 2.29
CA HIS A 167 10.37 11.02 1.51
C HIS A 167 11.57 11.96 1.64
N TRP A 168 12.61 11.52 2.34
CA TRP A 168 13.79 12.33 2.61
C TRP A 168 14.88 12.09 1.57
N ILE A 169 15.40 13.16 1.00
CA ILE A 169 16.59 13.13 0.13
C ILE A 169 17.73 13.80 0.90
N GLY A 170 18.62 12.99 1.47
CA GLY A 170 19.66 13.46 2.37
C GLY A 170 19.08 14.09 3.63
N ASP A 171 19.74 15.13 4.15
CA ASP A 171 19.38 15.71 5.45
C ASP A 171 18.53 16.97 5.43
N ASP A 172 18.49 17.65 4.29
CA ASP A 172 17.98 19.01 4.12
C ASP A 172 16.92 19.12 3.02
N THR A 173 16.39 18.00 2.53
CA THR A 173 15.35 18.00 1.51
C THR A 173 14.32 16.91 1.76
N CYS A 174 13.03 17.22 1.65
CA CYS A 174 11.98 16.23 1.76
C CYS A 174 10.79 16.51 0.83
N VAL A 175 10.09 15.44 0.46
CA VAL A 175 8.78 15.50 -0.17
C VAL A 175 7.74 15.00 0.83
N ALA A 176 6.82 15.87 1.22
CA ALA A 176 5.68 15.50 2.05
C ALA A 176 4.55 14.99 1.16
N TYR A 177 4.08 13.76 1.40
CA TYR A 177 3.08 13.13 0.55
C TYR A 177 2.09 12.27 1.34
N THR A 178 0.99 11.88 0.71
CA THR A 178 0.09 10.86 1.24
C THR A 178 -0.27 9.87 0.16
N VAL A 179 -0.52 8.61 0.53
CA VAL A 179 -0.96 7.58 -0.42
C VAL A 179 -2.45 7.32 -0.25
N ARG A 180 -3.18 7.41 -1.35
CA ARG A 180 -4.61 7.09 -1.46
C ARG A 180 -4.82 6.22 -2.69
N GLY A 181 -5.30 4.99 -2.48
CA GLY A 181 -5.37 3.99 -3.55
C GLY A 181 -3.97 3.72 -4.09
N ARG A 182 -3.78 3.97 -5.39
CA ARG A 182 -2.48 3.87 -6.08
C ARG A 182 -1.80 5.23 -6.27
N THR A 183 -2.33 6.32 -5.74
CA THR A 183 -1.80 7.67 -5.99
C THR A 183 -1.03 8.17 -4.79
N ALA A 184 0.24 8.52 -5.00
CA ALA A 184 1.09 9.21 -4.05
C ALA A 184 1.00 10.70 -4.34
N LEU A 185 0.22 11.40 -3.51
CA LEU A 185 -0.05 12.83 -3.65
C LEU A 185 0.93 13.62 -2.78
N ALA A 186 1.92 14.23 -3.42
CA ALA A 186 2.82 15.20 -2.81
C ALA A 186 2.09 16.54 -2.58
N LEU A 187 2.40 17.18 -1.47
CA LEU A 187 1.83 18.45 -1.04
C LEU A 187 2.76 19.59 -1.42
N GLY A 188 2.45 20.28 -2.52
CA GLY A 188 3.26 21.33 -3.09
C GLY A 188 4.56 20.83 -3.71
N ASP A 189 5.51 21.74 -3.86
CA ASP A 189 6.88 21.43 -4.26
C ASP A 189 7.65 20.75 -3.11
N PRO A 190 8.72 19.99 -3.42
CA PRO A 190 9.68 19.55 -2.41
C PRO A 190 10.13 20.68 -1.49
N ILE A 191 10.39 20.36 -0.22
CA ILE A 191 10.86 21.33 0.78
C ILE A 191 12.38 21.15 0.91
N GLY A 192 13.15 22.18 0.55
CA GLY A 192 14.61 22.15 0.63
C GLY A 192 15.28 23.31 -0.13
N PRO A 193 16.61 23.29 -0.26
CA PRO A 193 17.35 24.26 -1.06
C PRO A 193 16.84 24.32 -2.52
N PRO A 194 16.76 25.51 -3.14
CA PRO A 194 16.26 25.66 -4.52
C PRO A 194 16.94 24.74 -5.54
N GLU A 195 18.24 24.52 -5.42
CA GLU A 195 19.04 23.64 -6.27
C GLU A 195 18.71 22.15 -6.12
N LYS A 196 18.05 21.75 -5.03
CA LYS A 196 17.65 20.37 -4.74
C LYS A 196 16.20 20.06 -5.09
N ILE A 197 15.39 21.05 -5.44
CA ILE A 197 13.95 20.87 -5.73
C ILE A 197 13.73 19.91 -6.91
N GLN A 198 14.38 20.18 -8.05
CA GLN A 198 14.27 19.33 -9.23
C GLN A 198 14.72 17.87 -8.99
N PRO A 199 15.93 17.60 -8.45
CA PRO A 199 16.35 16.22 -8.20
C PRO A 199 15.48 15.53 -7.14
N ALA A 200 14.95 16.26 -6.15
CA ALA A 200 14.02 15.69 -5.18
C ALA A 200 12.69 15.28 -5.80
N ALA A 201 12.14 16.09 -6.71
CA ALA A 201 10.93 15.74 -7.44
C ALA A 201 11.15 14.53 -8.35
N GLN A 202 12.31 14.45 -9.03
CA GLN A 202 12.71 13.28 -9.83
C GLN A 202 12.80 12.01 -8.99
N ASP A 203 13.49 12.09 -7.84
CA ASP A 203 13.65 10.94 -6.95
C ASP A 203 12.32 10.48 -6.34
N PHE A 204 11.40 11.41 -6.07
CA PHE A 204 10.05 11.08 -5.63
C PHE A 204 9.22 10.40 -6.72
N VAL A 205 9.30 10.85 -7.98
CA VAL A 205 8.66 10.14 -9.11
C VAL A 205 9.23 8.73 -9.24
N ALA A 206 10.56 8.59 -9.18
CA ALA A 206 11.22 7.29 -9.21
C ALA A 206 10.83 6.39 -8.03
N LEU A 207 10.63 6.96 -6.82
CA LEU A 207 10.08 6.24 -5.69
C LEU A 207 8.68 5.71 -6.00
N CYS A 208 7.81 6.57 -6.56
CA CYS A 208 6.46 6.17 -6.92
C CYS A 208 6.47 5.04 -7.94
N ASP A 209 7.32 5.13 -8.98
CA ASP A 209 7.47 4.08 -9.99
C ASP A 209 7.90 2.75 -9.37
N ARG A 210 8.89 2.77 -8.45
CA ARG A 210 9.33 1.58 -7.70
C ARG A 210 8.23 1.00 -6.82
N GLN A 211 7.29 1.81 -6.35
CA GLN A 211 6.20 1.36 -5.47
C GLN A 211 4.90 1.08 -6.26
N ASP A 212 4.94 1.16 -7.59
CA ASP A 212 3.77 1.08 -8.48
C ASP A 212 2.66 2.08 -8.09
N TRP A 213 3.11 3.25 -7.64
CA TRP A 213 2.28 4.41 -7.34
C TRP A 213 2.29 5.41 -8.50
N ILE A 214 1.16 6.07 -8.69
CA ILE A 214 1.01 7.23 -9.57
C ILE A 214 1.47 8.46 -8.77
N ALA A 215 2.57 9.07 -9.19
CA ALA A 215 3.03 10.33 -8.62
C ALA A 215 2.10 11.48 -9.02
N ALA A 216 1.69 12.29 -8.05
CA ALA A 216 0.95 13.52 -8.28
C ALA A 216 1.43 14.61 -7.33
N PHE A 217 1.49 15.85 -7.81
CA PHE A 217 1.88 17.00 -7.01
C PHE A 217 0.70 17.97 -6.95
N TYR A 218 0.22 18.24 -5.74
CA TYR A 218 -0.92 19.13 -5.49
C TYR A 218 -0.44 20.55 -5.19
N GLN A 219 -0.99 21.57 -5.86
CA GLN A 219 -0.64 22.98 -5.63
C GLN A 219 0.87 23.25 -5.74
N ALA A 220 1.49 22.73 -6.79
CA ALA A 220 2.90 22.95 -7.08
C ALA A 220 3.10 24.19 -7.98
N ASP A 221 4.12 25.00 -7.70
CA ASP A 221 4.29 26.31 -8.32
C ASP A 221 5.14 26.25 -9.61
N GLU A 222 6.10 25.32 -9.69
CA GLU A 222 7.07 25.24 -10.79
C GLU A 222 6.57 24.40 -11.98
N SER A 223 5.61 24.92 -12.75
CA SER A 223 5.00 24.19 -13.88
C SER A 223 5.99 23.59 -14.90
N ALA A 224 7.11 24.25 -15.18
CA ALA A 224 8.13 23.78 -16.12
C ALA A 224 8.85 22.52 -15.62
N LEU A 225 9.13 22.46 -14.30
CA LEU A 225 9.73 21.30 -13.65
C LEU A 225 8.87 20.07 -13.89
N TYR A 226 7.59 20.12 -13.54
CA TYR A 226 6.72 18.94 -13.62
C TYR A 226 6.47 18.46 -15.06
N ARG A 227 6.43 19.37 -16.04
CA ARG A 227 6.39 18.95 -17.46
C ARG A 227 7.65 18.20 -17.86
N SER A 228 8.82 18.61 -17.37
CA SER A 228 10.09 17.91 -17.65
C SER A 228 10.14 16.50 -17.05
N LEU A 229 9.33 16.24 -16.02
CA LEU A 229 9.14 14.91 -15.41
C LEU A 229 8.10 14.05 -16.14
N GLY A 230 7.53 14.54 -17.26
CA GLY A 230 6.48 13.84 -18.00
C GLY A 230 5.09 13.91 -17.35
N LEU A 231 4.91 14.77 -16.34
CA LEU A 231 3.62 14.91 -15.65
C LEU A 231 2.69 15.85 -16.43
N THR A 232 1.41 15.50 -16.40
CA THR A 232 0.36 16.35 -16.96
C THR A 232 -0.03 17.41 -15.95
N LEU A 233 -0.08 18.67 -16.38
CA LEU A 233 -0.53 19.78 -15.55
C LEU A 233 -2.04 19.96 -15.65
N VAL A 234 -2.70 20.09 -14.51
CA VAL A 234 -4.13 20.43 -14.42
C VAL A 234 -4.27 21.70 -13.60
N THR A 235 -4.85 22.74 -14.18
CA THR A 235 -5.12 24.00 -13.46
C THR A 235 -6.32 23.82 -12.54
N ILE A 236 -6.08 23.90 -11.23
CA ILE A 236 -7.10 23.72 -10.19
C ILE A 236 -7.69 25.05 -9.72
N GLY A 237 -6.98 26.17 -9.90
CA GLY A 237 -7.40 27.48 -9.43
C GLY A 237 -6.29 28.52 -9.52
N ALA A 238 -6.57 29.70 -8.97
CA ALA A 238 -5.63 30.79 -8.85
C ALA A 238 -5.55 31.28 -7.39
N GLU A 239 -4.34 31.61 -6.99
CA GLU A 239 -3.98 32.10 -5.66
C GLU A 239 -4.11 33.62 -5.61
N ALA A 240 -4.80 34.14 -4.59
CA ALA A 240 -4.89 35.59 -4.36
C ALA A 240 -3.71 36.07 -3.49
N LEU A 241 -2.58 36.36 -4.12
CA LEU A 241 -1.39 36.87 -3.43
C LEU A 241 -1.49 38.39 -3.20
N LEU A 242 -1.39 38.80 -1.94
CA LEU A 242 -1.33 40.21 -1.55
C LEU A 242 0.08 40.55 -1.05
N ARG A 243 0.67 41.62 -1.58
CA ARG A 243 1.93 42.18 -1.07
C ARG A 243 1.61 43.21 0.02
N PRO A 244 1.94 42.95 1.29
CA PRO A 244 1.58 43.87 2.38
C PRO A 244 2.22 45.25 2.22
N ALA A 245 3.44 45.32 1.68
CA ALA A 245 4.15 46.57 1.42
C ALA A 245 3.41 47.50 0.45
N ASP A 246 2.68 46.94 -0.50
CA ASP A 246 1.92 47.69 -1.51
C ASP A 246 0.44 47.86 -1.11
N PHE A 247 0.04 47.28 0.02
CA PHE A 247 -1.35 47.27 0.46
C PHE A 247 -1.67 48.48 1.33
N THR A 248 -2.48 49.39 0.79
CA THR A 248 -3.09 50.48 1.56
C THR A 248 -4.61 50.37 1.55
N LEU A 249 -5.22 50.71 2.69
CA LEU A 249 -6.67 50.92 2.78
C LEU A 249 -7.09 52.26 2.19
N GLY A 250 -6.17 53.13 1.76
CA GLY A 250 -6.46 54.44 1.16
C GLY A 250 -7.08 54.36 -0.24
N GLY A 251 -7.73 55.44 -0.66
CA GLY A 251 -8.26 55.61 -2.03
C GLY A 251 -9.69 55.10 -2.26
N LYS A 252 -10.27 55.44 -3.41
CA LYS A 252 -11.69 55.13 -3.71
C LYS A 252 -11.97 53.63 -3.90
N LYS A 253 -11.02 52.87 -4.46
CA LYS A 253 -11.20 51.46 -4.84
C LYS A 253 -11.40 50.49 -3.66
N ARG A 254 -11.08 50.90 -2.43
CA ARG A 254 -11.12 50.06 -1.21
C ARG A 254 -11.99 50.68 -0.11
N ALA A 255 -12.97 51.49 -0.50
CA ALA A 255 -13.86 52.19 0.43
C ALA A 255 -14.76 51.21 1.22
N ASP A 256 -15.12 50.10 0.60
CA ASP A 256 -15.82 48.96 1.18
C ASP A 256 -15.05 48.32 2.35
N LEU A 257 -13.76 48.04 2.18
CA LEU A 257 -12.91 47.47 3.23
C LEU A 257 -12.79 48.42 4.43
N ARG A 258 -12.62 49.73 4.18
CA ARG A 258 -12.59 50.74 5.26
C ARG A 258 -13.91 50.81 6.02
N TYR A 259 -15.03 50.80 5.29
CA TYR A 259 -16.34 50.84 5.91
C TYR A 259 -16.61 49.59 6.76
N ALA A 260 -16.19 48.41 6.30
CA ALA A 260 -16.25 47.18 7.06
C ALA A 260 -15.39 47.24 8.33
N LEU A 261 -14.17 47.80 8.25
CA LEU A 261 -13.30 47.98 9.41
C LEU A 261 -13.95 48.90 10.46
N HIS A 262 -14.40 50.11 10.07
CA HIS A 262 -15.03 51.06 10.98
C HIS A 262 -16.30 50.53 11.63
N ARG A 263 -17.08 49.72 10.90
CA ARG A 263 -18.25 49.04 11.47
C ARG A 263 -17.84 48.08 12.59
N ASN A 264 -16.81 47.26 12.38
CA ASN A 264 -16.30 46.31 13.38
C ASN A 264 -15.69 47.03 14.59
N GLU A 265 -14.94 48.11 14.37
CA GLU A 265 -14.39 48.96 15.44
C GLU A 265 -15.51 49.55 16.30
N LYS A 266 -16.58 50.08 15.68
CA LYS A 266 -17.75 50.60 16.39
C LYS A 266 -18.50 49.52 17.18
N ALA A 267 -18.45 48.28 16.73
CA ALA A 267 -18.99 47.13 17.43
C ALA A 267 -18.06 46.61 18.56
N GLY A 268 -16.89 47.22 18.76
CA GLY A 268 -15.94 46.86 19.81
C GLY A 268 -15.06 45.65 19.49
N VAL A 269 -15.05 45.16 18.24
CA VAL A 269 -14.20 44.04 17.80
C VAL A 269 -12.74 44.48 17.79
N ARG A 270 -11.87 43.71 18.44
CA ARG A 270 -10.41 43.96 18.46
C ARG A 270 -9.67 42.66 18.11
N PHE A 271 -8.60 42.80 17.33
CA PHE A 271 -7.61 41.74 17.15
C PHE A 271 -6.59 41.87 18.29
N VAL A 272 -6.41 40.82 19.08
CA VAL A 272 -5.47 40.76 20.21
C VAL A 272 -4.40 39.74 19.88
#